data_AF-A0A2N2N4Q3-F1
#
_entry.id   AF-A0A2N2N4Q3-F1
#
_cell.length_a   1.000
_cell.length_b   1.000
_cell.length_c   1.000
_cell.angle_alpha   90.00
_cell.angle_beta   90.00
_cell.angle_gamma   90.00
#
_symmetry.space_group_name_H-M   'P 1'
#
loop_
_entity.id
_entity.type
_entity.pdbx_description
1 polymer ?
#
loop_
_entity_poly.entity_id
_entity_poly.type
_entity_poly.pdbx_seq_one_letter_code
_entity_poly.pdbx_strand_id
1 'polypeptide(L)'
;MKRVQRSSFIFIGVFIASVLLILAVGSSPLFNSKTAVVNAESISSCLNRINIPDTEMHWIYVPEKASELHTEENYFFLAGKLITEKIVDASTCPSDGLALNGYANACGMAVAKETVIYLQNALDEAILSAWKNTGVPPVLLKQMIRTESQFWPSTYQETHYGYGHITNIGMRNALEWNSRLAAEVCPATLGTYCASSVTEANKILDTLVITCPDCQYGVAVDQINRVVDIQSEVVLGYCYQTAQLIFNATGWKSGNVVDYPTIWKLTLLNYNAGPTCVFNAVRDAFAATLGPIKWSDIAYVVGGDQCLRGLTYANQITHKYFDFPPTN
;
A
#
# COMPACT_ATOMS: atom_id res chain seq x y z
N MET A 1 67.80 16.16 -45.01
CA MET A 1 68.70 17.20 -44.47
C MET A 1 68.61 18.45 -45.35
N LYS A 2 68.32 19.61 -44.71
CA LYS A 2 68.52 21.03 -45.14
C LYS A 2 67.91 21.45 -46.50
N ARG A 3 66.76 22.15 -46.54
CA ARG A 3 66.43 23.56 -46.16
C ARG A 3 66.97 24.58 -47.18
N VAL A 4 66.08 25.18 -47.99
CA VAL A 4 66.16 26.59 -48.43
C VAL A 4 64.73 27.14 -48.58
N GLN A 5 64.56 28.35 -48.06
CA GLN A 5 63.36 29.18 -47.94
C GLN A 5 63.59 30.44 -48.79
N ARG A 6 62.53 30.97 -49.44
CA ARG A 6 62.27 32.41 -49.73
C ARG A 6 61.00 32.52 -50.56
N SER A 7 60.04 33.36 -50.18
CA SER A 7 59.76 34.71 -50.72
C SER A 7 58.39 35.13 -50.13
N SER A 8 57.91 36.37 -49.98
CA SER A 8 58.37 37.76 -50.09
C SER A 8 57.17 38.64 -49.65
N PHE A 9 57.45 39.80 -49.00
CA PHE A 9 56.87 41.17 -49.19
C PHE A 9 55.37 41.39 -49.55
N ILE A 10 54.63 42.45 -49.17
CA ILE A 10 54.66 43.57 -48.19
C ILE A 10 53.41 44.49 -48.47
N PHE A 11 52.82 45.12 -47.43
CA PHE A 11 51.95 46.35 -47.39
C PHE A 11 50.56 46.33 -48.08
N ILE A 12 49.49 47.10 -47.77
CA ILE A 12 49.21 48.48 -47.31
C ILE A 12 47.80 48.47 -46.62
N GLY A 13 47.52 49.14 -45.50
CA GLY A 13 46.89 50.47 -45.49
C GLY A 13 45.89 50.72 -44.34
N VAL A 14 45.95 51.93 -43.78
CA VAL A 14 45.21 52.50 -42.64
C VAL A 14 43.93 53.21 -43.11
N PHE A 15 42.82 53.24 -42.34
CA PHE A 15 41.88 54.40 -42.33
C PHE A 15 40.98 54.47 -41.07
N ILE A 16 41.28 55.49 -40.25
CA ILE A 16 40.50 56.52 -39.52
C ILE A 16 39.00 56.30 -39.16
N ALA A 17 38.69 56.83 -37.97
CA ALA A 17 37.48 56.78 -37.15
C ALA A 17 36.25 57.63 -37.58
N SER A 18 35.13 57.30 -36.91
CA SER A 18 34.01 58.15 -36.44
C SER A 18 32.77 58.33 -37.34
N VAL A 19 31.59 57.90 -36.86
CA VAL A 19 30.37 58.73 -36.66
C VAL A 19 29.31 57.90 -35.87
N LEU A 20 28.70 58.56 -34.88
CA LEU A 20 27.63 58.08 -33.99
C LEU A 20 26.33 57.68 -34.73
N LEU A 21 25.69 56.61 -34.27
CA LEU A 21 24.24 56.45 -34.35
C LEU A 21 23.68 56.00 -32.99
N ILE A 22 22.85 56.85 -32.40
CA ILE A 22 22.06 56.57 -31.20
C ILE A 22 20.78 55.86 -31.67
N LEU A 23 20.57 54.63 -31.23
CA LEU A 23 19.24 54.03 -31.16
C LEU A 23 19.07 53.38 -29.79
N ALA A 24 18.17 53.95 -29.02
CA ALA A 24 17.73 53.45 -27.73
C ALA A 24 16.96 52.15 -27.91
N VAL A 25 17.36 51.09 -27.21
CA VAL A 25 16.48 49.98 -26.84
C VAL A 25 16.83 49.55 -25.42
N GLY A 26 15.79 49.37 -24.61
CA GLY A 26 15.81 49.32 -23.16
C GLY A 26 16.79 48.33 -22.55
N SER A 27 17.30 48.73 -21.39
CA SER A 27 17.82 47.86 -20.35
C SER A 27 16.78 46.79 -20.00
N SER A 28 16.92 45.60 -20.56
CA SER A 28 16.24 44.41 -20.04
C SER A 28 16.74 44.19 -18.61
N PRO A 29 15.88 44.13 -17.59
CA PRO A 29 16.32 43.66 -16.30
C PRO A 29 16.82 42.23 -16.50
N LEU A 30 17.99 41.93 -15.95
CA LEU A 30 18.42 40.56 -15.69
C LEU A 30 17.23 39.86 -15.02
N PHE A 31 16.57 38.96 -15.74
CA PHE A 31 15.61 38.04 -15.14
C PHE A 31 16.41 37.20 -14.15
N ASN A 32 16.44 37.69 -12.92
CA ASN A 32 16.76 36.89 -11.77
C ASN A 32 15.58 35.92 -11.62
N SER A 33 15.55 34.88 -12.45
CA SER A 33 14.83 33.66 -12.14
C SER A 33 15.51 33.10 -10.90
N LYS A 34 15.15 33.66 -9.75
CA LYS A 34 14.91 32.83 -8.58
C LYS A 34 13.97 31.77 -9.11
N THR A 35 14.50 30.60 -9.40
CA THR A 35 13.71 29.38 -9.43
C THR A 35 12.90 29.45 -8.15
N ALA A 36 11.62 29.79 -8.30
CA ALA A 36 10.68 29.56 -7.24
C ALA A 36 10.77 28.05 -7.05
N VAL A 37 11.48 27.63 -6.02
CA VAL A 37 11.27 26.32 -5.43
C VAL A 37 9.82 26.41 -4.98
N VAL A 38 8.91 26.05 -5.88
CA VAL A 38 7.53 25.76 -5.51
C VAL A 38 7.65 24.46 -4.74
N ASN A 39 8.03 24.61 -3.47
CA ASN A 39 7.84 23.62 -2.43
C ASN A 39 6.33 23.64 -2.13
N ALA A 40 5.51 23.34 -3.14
CA ALA A 40 4.23 22.74 -2.87
C ALA A 40 4.62 21.36 -2.36
N GLU A 41 4.64 21.22 -1.04
CA GLU A 41 4.62 19.95 -0.37
C GLU A 41 3.39 19.23 -0.91
N SER A 42 3.59 18.49 -2.00
CA SER A 42 2.52 17.80 -2.70
C SER A 42 2.05 16.74 -1.73
N ILE A 43 0.81 16.87 -1.23
CA ILE A 43 0.14 15.86 -0.42
C ILE A 43 0.47 14.49 -1.03
N SER A 44 0.96 13.57 -0.20
CA SER A 44 1.30 12.23 -0.66
C SER A 44 0.13 11.66 -1.46
N SER A 45 0.40 11.03 -2.60
CA SER A 45 -0.63 10.37 -3.41
C SER A 45 -1.37 9.28 -2.64
N CYS A 46 -0.75 8.72 -1.58
CA CYS A 46 -1.41 7.82 -0.62
C CYS A 46 -2.54 8.47 0.17
N LEU A 47 -2.49 9.79 0.36
CA LEU A 47 -3.45 10.57 1.15
C LEU A 47 -4.28 11.53 0.28
N ASN A 48 -3.90 11.72 -0.99
CA ASN A 48 -4.57 12.64 -1.90
C ASN A 48 -5.82 12.01 -2.53
N ARG A 49 -6.88 11.87 -1.73
CA ARG A 49 -8.15 11.24 -2.12
C ARG A 49 -9.03 12.16 -2.98
N ILE A 50 -8.65 12.35 -4.24
CA ILE A 50 -9.37 13.20 -5.22
C ILE A 50 -9.62 12.47 -6.54
N ASN A 51 -10.60 12.93 -7.32
CA ASN A 51 -10.89 12.46 -8.68
C ASN A 51 -11.08 10.93 -8.80
N ILE A 52 -11.77 10.31 -7.83
CA ILE A 52 -12.02 8.88 -7.82
C ILE A 52 -13.19 8.56 -8.77
N PRO A 53 -13.03 7.67 -9.75
CA PRO A 53 -14.14 7.21 -10.58
C PRO A 53 -15.18 6.45 -9.75
N ASP A 54 -16.48 6.65 -10.05
CA ASP A 54 -17.57 5.94 -9.36
C ASP A 54 -17.42 4.42 -9.41
N THR A 55 -16.84 3.89 -10.49
CA THR A 55 -16.54 2.47 -10.68
C THR A 55 -15.50 1.90 -9.70
N GLU A 56 -14.81 2.74 -8.94
CA GLU A 56 -13.82 2.31 -7.93
C GLU A 56 -14.36 2.47 -6.50
N MET A 57 -15.54 3.09 -6.33
CA MET A 57 -16.08 3.39 -5.00
C MET A 57 -16.40 2.14 -4.18
N HIS A 58 -16.67 0.99 -4.80
CA HIS A 58 -17.05 -0.23 -4.07
C HIS A 58 -15.97 -0.87 -3.19
N TRP A 59 -14.72 -0.42 -3.30
CA TRP A 59 -13.63 -0.89 -2.44
C TRP A 59 -12.85 0.23 -1.77
N ILE A 60 -13.01 1.47 -2.24
CA ILE A 60 -12.32 2.67 -1.72
C ILE A 60 -13.26 3.64 -1.00
N TYR A 61 -14.52 3.23 -0.84
CA TYR A 61 -15.52 3.93 -0.05
C TYR A 61 -15.04 4.11 1.40
N VAL A 62 -15.37 5.28 1.94
CA VAL A 62 -15.14 5.64 3.34
C VAL A 62 -16.52 5.79 3.97
N PRO A 63 -16.93 4.82 4.80
CA PRO A 63 -18.22 4.86 5.47
C PRO A 63 -18.34 6.03 6.44
N GLU A 64 -19.58 6.51 6.65
CA GLU A 64 -19.84 7.52 7.68
C GLU A 64 -19.89 6.89 9.08
N LYS A 65 -20.33 5.63 9.15
CA LYS A 65 -20.48 4.86 10.38
C LYS A 65 -19.85 3.48 10.25
N ALA A 66 -19.33 2.94 11.35
CA ALA A 66 -18.73 1.61 11.38
C ALA A 66 -19.74 0.52 10.97
N SER A 67 -21.01 0.65 11.35
CA SER A 67 -22.07 -0.30 10.98
C SER A 67 -22.29 -0.47 9.47
N GLU A 68 -21.89 0.51 8.66
CA GLU A 68 -21.95 0.39 7.21
C GLU A 68 -20.89 -0.55 6.65
N LEU A 69 -19.86 -0.95 7.43
CA LEU A 69 -18.93 -2.01 7.04
C LEU A 69 -19.50 -3.41 7.26
N HIS A 70 -20.66 -3.57 7.90
CA HIS A 70 -21.20 -4.86 8.33
C HIS A 70 -21.35 -5.85 7.16
N THR A 71 -20.92 -7.10 7.39
CA THR A 71 -21.00 -8.20 6.42
C THR A 71 -21.45 -9.50 7.10
N GLU A 72 -22.05 -10.41 6.35
CA GLU A 72 -22.56 -11.70 6.87
C GLU A 72 -22.04 -12.90 6.09
N GLU A 73 -20.76 -12.85 5.73
CA GLU A 73 -20.12 -13.85 4.89
C GLU A 73 -19.83 -15.15 5.63
N ASN A 74 -19.91 -16.25 4.90
CA ASN A 74 -19.54 -17.57 5.40
C ASN A 74 -18.03 -17.80 5.25
N TYR A 75 -17.28 -17.49 6.30
CA TYR A 75 -15.84 -17.74 6.38
C TYR A 75 -15.53 -19.13 6.92
N PHE A 76 -15.44 -20.12 6.02
CA PHE A 76 -15.20 -21.52 6.39
C PHE A 76 -13.85 -21.76 7.08
N PHE A 77 -12.82 -20.95 6.81
CA PHE A 77 -11.57 -21.04 7.56
C PHE A 77 -11.77 -20.59 9.01
N LEU A 78 -12.42 -19.43 9.21
CA LEU A 78 -12.71 -18.89 10.53
C LEU A 78 -13.59 -19.86 11.34
N ALA A 79 -14.65 -20.38 10.73
CA ALA A 79 -15.49 -21.40 11.35
C ALA A 79 -14.69 -22.65 11.74
N GLY A 80 -13.78 -23.10 10.86
CA GLY A 80 -12.89 -24.23 11.16
C GLY A 80 -11.99 -23.96 12.36
N LYS A 81 -11.44 -22.74 12.48
CA LYS A 81 -10.66 -22.30 13.65
C LYS A 81 -11.49 -22.27 14.92
N LEU A 82 -12.68 -21.68 14.88
CA LEU A 82 -13.58 -21.62 16.04
C LEU A 82 -13.95 -23.01 16.57
N ILE A 83 -14.19 -23.97 15.67
CA ILE A 83 -14.47 -25.36 16.03
C ILE A 83 -13.23 -26.05 16.60
N THR A 84 -12.07 -25.89 15.93
CA THR A 84 -10.81 -26.53 16.33
C THR A 84 -10.37 -26.07 17.73
N GLU A 85 -10.51 -24.77 18.02
CA GLU A 85 -10.19 -24.17 19.31
C GLU A 85 -11.31 -24.37 20.35
N LYS A 86 -12.37 -25.13 20.01
CA LYS A 86 -13.51 -25.45 20.89
C LYS A 86 -14.30 -24.24 21.38
N ILE A 87 -14.22 -23.12 20.65
CA ILE A 87 -15.06 -21.95 20.86
C ILE A 87 -16.50 -22.24 20.42
N VAL A 88 -16.67 -23.06 19.37
CA VAL A 88 -17.97 -23.54 18.90
C VAL A 88 -18.00 -25.06 18.97
N ASP A 89 -19.02 -25.61 19.62
CA ASP A 89 -19.27 -27.06 19.64
C ASP A 89 -20.03 -27.49 18.39
N ALA A 90 -19.35 -28.26 17.53
CA ALA A 90 -19.91 -28.84 16.31
C ALA A 90 -20.01 -30.38 16.37
N SER A 91 -20.01 -30.98 17.57
CA SER A 91 -20.09 -32.44 17.77
C SER A 91 -21.34 -33.10 17.17
N THR A 92 -22.39 -32.33 16.91
CA THR A 92 -23.61 -32.79 16.23
C THR A 92 -23.46 -32.90 14.71
N CYS A 93 -22.42 -32.30 14.15
CA CYS A 93 -22.14 -32.32 12.72
C CYS A 93 -21.32 -33.55 12.31
N PRO A 94 -21.48 -34.04 11.06
CA PRO A 94 -20.55 -35.03 10.51
C PRO A 94 -19.10 -34.56 10.62
N SER A 95 -18.21 -35.47 11.03
CA SER A 95 -16.78 -35.19 11.25
C SER A 95 -16.52 -33.99 12.17
N ASP A 96 -17.34 -33.84 13.22
CA ASP A 96 -17.28 -32.74 14.19
C ASP A 96 -17.31 -31.35 13.50
N GLY A 97 -17.99 -31.25 12.35
CA GLY A 97 -18.14 -30.01 11.60
C GLY A 97 -16.92 -29.61 10.76
N LEU A 98 -15.89 -30.45 10.66
CA LEU A 98 -14.66 -30.15 9.92
C LEU A 98 -14.54 -30.94 8.60
N ALA A 99 -13.84 -30.36 7.65
CA ALA A 99 -13.32 -31.02 6.45
C ALA A 99 -11.85 -31.44 6.66
N LEU A 100 -11.31 -32.28 5.77
CA LEU A 100 -9.95 -32.84 5.89
C LEU A 100 -8.83 -31.78 5.90
N ASN A 101 -9.09 -30.60 5.34
CA ASN A 101 -8.15 -29.48 5.32
C ASN A 101 -8.25 -28.57 6.56
N GLY A 102 -9.06 -28.94 7.56
CA GLY A 102 -9.29 -28.16 8.78
C GLY A 102 -10.26 -26.98 8.63
N TYR A 103 -10.81 -26.75 7.45
CA TYR A 103 -11.92 -25.79 7.27
C TYR A 103 -13.20 -26.41 7.80
N ALA A 104 -14.17 -25.58 8.18
CA ALA A 104 -15.49 -26.09 8.47
C ALA A 104 -16.12 -26.74 7.22
N ASN A 105 -16.90 -27.79 7.42
CA ASN A 105 -17.85 -28.25 6.41
C ASN A 105 -19.15 -27.42 6.48
N ALA A 106 -20.13 -27.70 5.62
CA ALA A 106 -21.38 -26.94 5.57
C ALA A 106 -22.15 -26.95 6.91
N CYS A 107 -22.16 -28.09 7.62
CA CYS A 107 -22.79 -28.17 8.94
C CYS A 107 -22.00 -27.35 9.97
N GLY A 108 -20.67 -27.51 10.01
CA GLY A 108 -19.79 -26.74 10.90
C GLY A 108 -19.92 -25.22 10.72
N MET A 109 -19.98 -24.75 9.48
CA MET A 109 -20.22 -23.34 9.19
C MET A 109 -21.60 -22.88 9.66
N ALA A 110 -22.64 -23.72 9.50
CA ALA A 110 -23.98 -23.37 9.98
C ALA A 110 -24.04 -23.20 11.50
N VAL A 111 -23.39 -24.09 12.27
CA VAL A 111 -23.34 -23.96 13.75
C VAL A 111 -22.42 -22.83 14.21
N ALA A 112 -21.36 -22.50 13.47
CA ALA A 112 -20.45 -21.41 13.81
C ALA A 112 -20.90 -20.02 13.29
N LYS A 113 -22.03 -19.96 12.56
CA LYS A 113 -22.41 -18.78 11.77
C LYS A 113 -22.50 -17.50 12.60
N GLU A 114 -23.13 -17.54 13.76
CA GLU A 114 -23.30 -16.34 14.61
C GLU A 114 -21.94 -15.79 15.07
N THR A 115 -21.03 -16.65 15.54
CA THR A 115 -19.68 -16.24 15.96
C THR A 115 -18.84 -15.73 14.80
N VAL A 116 -18.99 -16.31 13.61
CA VAL A 116 -18.33 -15.82 12.38
C VAL A 116 -18.83 -14.43 11.99
N ILE A 117 -20.14 -14.17 12.09
CA ILE A 117 -20.72 -12.84 11.84
C ILE A 117 -20.26 -11.83 12.90
N TYR A 118 -20.17 -12.24 14.16
CA TYR A 118 -19.66 -11.38 15.22
C TYR A 118 -18.21 -10.97 14.94
N LEU A 119 -17.30 -11.93 14.74
CA LEU A 119 -15.87 -11.64 14.60
C LEU A 119 -15.52 -10.83 13.35
N GLN A 120 -16.19 -11.07 12.22
CA GLN A 120 -15.92 -10.28 11.00
C GLN A 120 -16.32 -8.80 11.12
N ASN A 121 -17.23 -8.47 12.04
CA ASN A 121 -17.72 -7.10 12.26
C ASN A 121 -17.20 -6.46 13.56
N ALA A 122 -16.57 -7.24 14.45
CA ALA A 122 -15.91 -6.74 15.66
C ALA A 122 -14.78 -5.74 15.35
N LEU A 123 -14.26 -5.73 14.12
CA LEU A 123 -13.19 -4.83 13.67
C LEU A 123 -13.71 -3.51 13.10
N ASP A 124 -15.01 -3.35 12.83
CA ASP A 124 -15.52 -2.25 12.01
C ASP A 124 -15.24 -0.86 12.59
N GLU A 125 -15.42 -0.70 13.90
CA GLU A 125 -15.12 0.55 14.61
C GLU A 125 -13.60 0.86 14.58
N ALA A 126 -12.78 -0.18 14.76
CA ALA A 126 -11.33 -0.05 14.73
C ALA A 126 -10.83 0.33 13.33
N ILE A 127 -11.40 -0.28 12.29
CA ILE A 127 -11.06 -0.02 10.88
C ILE A 127 -11.43 1.42 10.52
N LEU A 128 -12.65 1.88 10.86
CA LEU A 128 -13.07 3.25 10.60
C LEU A 128 -12.27 4.27 11.42
N SER A 129 -11.88 3.92 12.65
CA SER A 129 -11.03 4.77 13.49
C SER A 129 -9.61 4.88 12.93
N ALA A 130 -9.01 3.77 12.49
CA ALA A 130 -7.68 3.75 11.89
C ALA A 130 -7.61 4.62 10.62
N TRP A 131 -8.68 4.66 9.80
CA TRP A 131 -8.76 5.57 8.65
C TRP A 131 -8.52 7.04 9.03
N LYS A 132 -9.03 7.50 10.19
CA LYS A 132 -8.85 8.88 10.66
C LYS A 132 -7.37 9.20 10.95
N ASN A 133 -6.58 8.18 11.27
CA ASN A 133 -5.16 8.29 11.58
C ASN A 133 -4.27 8.15 10.34
N THR A 134 -4.59 7.20 9.47
CA THR A 134 -3.69 6.72 8.41
C THR A 134 -4.14 7.10 7.00
N GLY A 135 -5.43 7.38 6.78
CA GLY A 135 -6.00 7.56 5.45
C GLY A 135 -6.03 6.28 4.60
N VAL A 136 -5.88 5.09 5.21
CA VAL A 136 -6.05 3.79 4.52
C VAL A 136 -7.54 3.48 4.36
N PRO A 137 -8.07 3.34 3.13
CA PRO A 137 -9.52 3.19 2.91
C PRO A 137 -10.14 2.06 3.74
N PRO A 138 -11.20 2.31 4.54
CA PRO A 138 -11.80 1.32 5.44
C PRO A 138 -12.21 0.03 4.75
N VAL A 139 -12.88 0.15 3.60
CA VAL A 139 -13.34 -1.01 2.83
C VAL A 139 -12.15 -1.82 2.31
N LEU A 140 -11.11 -1.18 1.76
CA LEU A 140 -9.89 -1.86 1.33
C LEU A 140 -9.26 -2.65 2.49
N LEU A 141 -9.15 -2.03 3.68
CA LEU A 141 -8.55 -2.67 4.85
C LEU A 141 -9.36 -3.89 5.29
N LYS A 142 -10.70 -3.79 5.35
CA LYS A 142 -11.58 -4.92 5.68
C LYS A 142 -11.45 -6.05 4.65
N GLN A 143 -11.42 -5.72 3.35
CA GLN A 143 -11.25 -6.70 2.29
C GLN A 143 -9.89 -7.40 2.32
N MET A 144 -8.84 -6.67 2.69
CA MET A 144 -7.51 -7.25 2.88
C MET A 144 -7.50 -8.24 4.04
N ILE A 145 -8.02 -7.85 5.22
CA ILE A 145 -8.11 -8.73 6.41
C ILE A 145 -8.92 -9.99 6.10
N ARG A 146 -10.04 -9.84 5.39
CA ARG A 146 -10.84 -10.96 4.90
C ARG A 146 -10.02 -11.94 4.07
N THR A 147 -9.32 -11.42 3.05
CA THR A 147 -8.55 -12.24 2.12
C THR A 147 -7.36 -12.91 2.81
N GLU A 148 -6.70 -12.22 3.74
CA GLU A 148 -5.54 -12.74 4.44
C GLU A 148 -5.91 -13.80 5.48
N SER A 149 -6.70 -13.43 6.48
CA SER A 149 -6.90 -14.25 7.68
C SER A 149 -8.32 -14.76 7.86
N GLN A 150 -9.27 -14.31 7.03
CA GLN A 150 -10.70 -14.44 7.30
C GLN A 150 -11.04 -14.01 8.75
N PHE A 151 -10.42 -12.93 9.23
CA PHE A 151 -10.63 -12.38 10.57
C PHE A 151 -10.17 -13.29 11.73
N TRP A 152 -9.23 -14.21 11.50
CA TRP A 152 -8.58 -14.98 12.57
C TRP A 152 -7.14 -14.51 12.83
N PRO A 153 -6.86 -13.78 13.93
CA PRO A 153 -5.58 -13.09 14.13
C PRO A 153 -4.52 -14.00 14.77
N SER A 154 -4.19 -15.12 14.13
CA SER A 154 -3.18 -16.07 14.59
C SER A 154 -1.84 -15.92 13.85
N THR A 155 -0.90 -16.81 14.16
CA THR A 155 0.20 -17.12 13.25
C THR A 155 -0.26 -18.09 12.16
N TYR A 156 0.25 -17.92 10.95
CA TYR A 156 0.02 -18.81 9.80
C TYR A 156 1.36 -19.19 9.16
N GLN A 157 1.56 -20.50 8.93
CA GLN A 157 2.80 -21.06 8.40
C GLN A 157 4.07 -20.52 9.10
N GLU A 158 4.00 -20.29 10.41
CA GLU A 158 5.08 -19.80 11.30
C GLU A 158 5.67 -18.41 10.94
N THR A 159 5.22 -17.81 9.85
CA THR A 159 5.90 -16.66 9.21
C THR A 159 4.97 -15.48 8.98
N HIS A 160 3.65 -15.67 9.04
CA HIS A 160 2.63 -14.66 8.84
C HIS A 160 1.86 -14.44 10.13
N TYR A 161 1.64 -13.18 10.52
CA TYR A 161 1.13 -12.82 11.85
C TYR A 161 -0.09 -11.91 11.75
N GLY A 162 -1.08 -12.19 12.62
CA GLY A 162 -2.24 -11.34 12.85
C GLY A 162 -3.20 -11.25 11.65
N TYR A 163 -4.09 -10.26 11.69
CA TYR A 163 -5.17 -10.12 10.72
C TYR A 163 -4.75 -9.94 9.26
N GLY A 164 -3.63 -9.26 9.00
CA GLY A 164 -3.11 -9.04 7.65
C GLY A 164 -1.97 -9.98 7.26
N HIS A 165 -1.68 -11.02 8.06
CA HIS A 165 -0.63 -11.99 7.74
C HIS A 165 0.74 -11.33 7.45
N ILE A 166 1.14 -10.38 8.29
CA ILE A 166 2.39 -9.64 8.09
C ILE A 166 3.58 -10.56 8.37
N THR A 167 4.61 -10.51 7.52
CA THR A 167 5.87 -11.25 7.72
C THR A 167 6.94 -10.38 8.38
N ASN A 168 8.02 -10.99 8.89
CA ASN A 168 9.16 -10.24 9.45
C ASN A 168 9.72 -9.19 8.48
N ILE A 169 9.95 -9.60 7.22
CA ILE A 169 10.45 -8.69 6.18
C ILE A 169 9.40 -7.61 5.88
N GLY A 170 8.11 -7.96 5.87
CA GLY A 170 7.05 -6.99 5.63
C GLY A 170 6.91 -5.93 6.73
N MET A 171 7.02 -6.33 8.00
CA MET A 171 7.05 -5.40 9.13
C MET A 171 8.25 -4.46 9.04
N ARG A 172 9.43 -5.01 8.79
CA ARG A 172 10.67 -4.22 8.63
C ARG A 172 10.58 -3.22 7.48
N ASN A 173 9.98 -3.63 6.36
CA ASN A 173 9.69 -2.72 5.26
C ASN A 173 8.75 -1.60 5.69
N ALA A 174 7.63 -1.93 6.34
CA ALA A 174 6.69 -0.90 6.80
C ALA A 174 7.34 0.08 7.79
N LEU A 175 8.18 -0.40 8.71
CA LEU A 175 8.93 0.44 9.66
C LEU A 175 9.90 1.38 8.95
N GLU A 176 10.55 0.95 7.87
CA GLU A 176 11.45 1.77 7.07
C GLU A 176 10.70 2.93 6.39
N TRP A 177 9.51 2.65 5.85
CA TRP A 177 8.75 3.61 5.04
C TRP A 177 7.72 4.43 5.82
N ASN A 178 7.41 4.06 7.06
CA ASN A 178 6.46 4.76 7.91
C ASN A 178 7.08 5.12 9.27
N SER A 179 7.56 6.36 9.38
CA SER A 179 8.17 6.87 10.61
C SER A 179 7.18 6.98 11.77
N ARG A 180 5.88 7.11 11.50
CA ARG A 180 4.84 7.13 12.55
C ARG A 180 4.68 5.75 13.15
N LEU A 181 4.57 4.71 12.32
CA LEU A 181 4.60 3.31 12.77
C LEU A 181 5.86 3.05 13.61
N ALA A 182 7.03 3.44 13.10
CA ALA A 182 8.28 3.26 13.83
C ALA A 182 8.26 3.95 15.19
N ALA A 183 7.77 5.20 15.28
CA ALA A 183 7.64 5.90 16.55
C ALA A 183 6.66 5.24 17.54
N GLU A 184 5.67 4.51 17.02
CA GLU A 184 4.60 3.89 17.81
C GLU A 184 4.97 2.52 18.38
N VAL A 185 5.77 1.72 17.65
CA VAL A 185 6.07 0.34 18.02
C VAL A 185 7.53 0.07 18.36
N CYS A 186 8.46 0.95 17.94
CA CYS A 186 9.88 0.74 18.21
C CYS A 186 10.28 1.21 19.60
N PRO A 187 11.12 0.43 20.32
CA PRO A 187 11.79 0.91 21.51
C PRO A 187 12.65 2.14 21.19
N ALA A 188 12.54 3.18 22.03
CA ALA A 188 13.31 4.42 21.88
C ALA A 188 14.84 4.19 21.83
N THR A 189 15.32 3.11 22.44
CA THR A 189 16.73 2.71 22.45
C THR A 189 17.28 2.27 21.09
N LEU A 190 16.42 1.82 20.17
CA LEU A 190 16.84 1.34 18.85
C LEU A 190 16.86 2.45 17.79
N GLY A 191 16.04 3.48 17.94
CA GLY A 191 15.93 4.56 16.94
C GLY A 191 15.78 4.00 15.52
N THR A 192 16.63 4.45 14.60
CA THR A 192 16.63 4.03 13.19
C THR A 192 16.99 2.56 12.97
N TYR A 193 17.62 1.88 13.94
CA TYR A 193 17.96 0.47 13.80
C TYR A 193 16.75 -0.47 13.90
N CYS A 194 15.60 0.01 14.39
CA CYS A 194 14.40 -0.80 14.57
C CYS A 194 13.95 -1.48 13.26
N ALA A 195 13.85 -0.74 12.16
CA ALA A 195 13.46 -1.28 10.85
C ALA A 195 14.44 -2.36 10.34
N SER A 196 15.71 -2.31 10.75
CA SER A 196 16.72 -3.30 10.37
C SER A 196 16.74 -4.54 11.27
N SER A 197 16.10 -4.49 12.45
CA SER A 197 16.19 -5.54 13.47
C SER A 197 15.18 -6.66 13.23
N VAL A 198 15.68 -7.86 12.86
CA VAL A 198 14.86 -9.07 12.73
C VAL A 198 14.18 -9.42 14.05
N THR A 199 14.93 -9.37 15.16
CA THR A 199 14.42 -9.72 16.48
C THR A 199 13.33 -8.77 16.93
N GLU A 200 13.49 -7.47 16.71
CA GLU A 200 12.49 -6.50 17.15
C GLU A 200 11.21 -6.59 16.31
N ALA A 201 11.36 -6.76 14.99
CA ALA A 201 10.20 -6.98 14.12
C ALA A 201 9.40 -8.22 14.54
N ASN A 202 10.04 -9.31 14.97
CA ASN A 202 9.31 -10.48 15.50
C ASN A 202 8.54 -10.16 16.79
N LYS A 203 9.13 -9.43 17.73
CA LYS A 203 8.41 -9.02 18.95
C LYS A 203 7.19 -8.17 18.64
N ILE A 204 7.31 -7.24 17.69
CA ILE A 204 6.17 -6.42 17.24
C ILE A 204 5.10 -7.32 16.60
N LEU A 205 5.50 -8.25 15.74
CA LEU A 205 4.57 -9.18 15.09
C LEU A 205 3.84 -10.09 16.09
N ASP A 206 4.51 -10.54 17.15
CA ASP A 206 3.89 -11.33 18.22
C ASP A 206 2.76 -10.55 18.89
N THR A 207 2.83 -9.22 18.97
CA THR A 207 1.74 -8.39 19.52
C THR A 207 0.49 -8.33 18.63
N LEU A 208 0.61 -8.73 17.36
CA LEU A 208 -0.52 -8.78 16.42
C LEU A 208 -1.32 -10.07 16.52
N VAL A 209 -0.80 -11.05 17.25
CA VAL A 209 -1.43 -12.35 17.48
C VAL A 209 -2.27 -12.26 18.75
N ILE A 210 -3.56 -12.01 18.58
CA ILE A 210 -4.49 -11.76 19.70
C ILE A 210 -5.49 -12.91 19.91
N THR A 211 -5.21 -14.09 19.35
CA THR A 211 -5.92 -15.32 19.71
C THR A 211 -5.66 -15.69 21.16
N CYS A 212 -6.69 -16.13 21.86
CA CYS A 212 -6.69 -16.30 23.31
C CYS A 212 -7.59 -17.49 23.71
N PRO A 213 -7.05 -18.56 24.33
CA PRO A 213 -7.82 -19.76 24.67
C PRO A 213 -8.98 -19.52 25.64
N ASP A 214 -8.83 -18.56 26.56
CA ASP A 214 -9.82 -18.28 27.61
C ASP A 214 -10.80 -17.15 27.23
N CYS A 215 -10.67 -16.59 26.03
CA CYS A 215 -11.52 -15.52 25.55
C CYS A 215 -12.82 -16.06 24.97
N GLN A 216 -13.95 -15.38 25.23
CA GLN A 216 -15.29 -15.81 24.81
C GLN A 216 -15.38 -16.22 23.32
N TYR A 217 -14.66 -15.53 22.45
CA TYR A 217 -14.66 -15.75 21.00
C TYR A 217 -13.32 -16.27 20.48
N GLY A 218 -12.44 -16.75 21.35
CA GLY A 218 -11.08 -17.15 21.00
C GLY A 218 -10.14 -16.00 20.62
N VAL A 219 -10.59 -14.75 20.80
CA VAL A 219 -9.88 -13.52 20.42
C VAL A 219 -10.00 -12.49 21.55
N ALA A 220 -8.90 -11.83 21.90
CA ALA A 220 -8.87 -10.71 22.86
C ALA A 220 -9.43 -9.44 22.20
N VAL A 221 -10.76 -9.30 22.20
CA VAL A 221 -11.48 -8.23 21.50
C VAL A 221 -11.11 -6.82 21.96
N ASP A 222 -10.63 -6.68 23.20
CA ASP A 222 -10.12 -5.43 23.77
C ASP A 222 -8.84 -4.94 23.09
N GLN A 223 -8.09 -5.82 22.44
CA GLN A 223 -6.86 -5.49 21.71
C GLN A 223 -7.08 -5.13 20.23
N ILE A 224 -8.30 -5.34 19.70
CA ILE A 224 -8.63 -5.13 18.27
C ILE A 224 -8.23 -3.73 17.80
N ASN A 225 -8.56 -2.69 18.58
CA ASN A 225 -8.24 -1.31 18.21
C ASN A 225 -6.75 -1.11 17.94
N ARG A 226 -5.89 -1.62 18.84
CA ARG A 226 -4.43 -1.46 18.71
C ARG A 226 -3.88 -2.23 17.52
N VAL A 227 -4.29 -3.48 17.32
CA VAL A 227 -3.73 -4.30 16.23
C VAL A 227 -4.22 -3.86 14.86
N VAL A 228 -5.44 -3.34 14.76
CA VAL A 228 -5.96 -2.76 13.50
C VAL A 228 -5.28 -1.44 13.18
N ASP A 229 -4.97 -0.60 14.17
CA ASP A 229 -4.20 0.64 13.98
C ASP A 229 -2.80 0.32 13.44
N ILE A 230 -2.08 -0.62 14.08
CA ILE A 230 -0.77 -1.08 13.57
C ILE A 230 -0.89 -1.67 12.16
N GLN A 231 -1.90 -2.52 11.92
CA GLN A 231 -2.11 -3.11 10.60
C GLN A 231 -2.33 -2.03 9.52
N SER A 232 -3.10 -0.98 9.84
CA SER A 232 -3.36 0.15 8.95
C SER A 232 -2.08 0.94 8.67
N GLU A 233 -1.31 1.25 9.70
CA GLU A 233 0.00 1.92 9.58
C GLU A 233 1.00 1.09 8.74
N VAL A 234 0.95 -0.24 8.84
CA VAL A 234 1.74 -1.13 7.98
C VAL A 234 1.35 -0.97 6.51
N VAL A 235 0.06 -1.01 6.17
CA VAL A 235 -0.39 -0.82 4.77
C VAL A 235 0.00 0.56 4.25
N LEU A 236 -0.11 1.60 5.08
CA LEU A 236 0.32 2.95 4.71
C LEU A 236 1.83 3.02 4.39
N GLY A 237 2.67 2.31 5.17
CA GLY A 237 4.10 2.18 4.87
C GLY A 237 4.37 1.55 3.50
N TYR A 238 3.60 0.53 3.13
CA TYR A 238 3.66 -0.03 1.78
C TYR A 238 3.23 0.95 0.69
N CYS A 239 2.27 1.84 0.97
CA CYS A 239 1.90 2.89 0.03
C CYS A 239 3.04 3.92 -0.14
N TYR A 240 3.70 4.33 0.95
CA TYR A 240 4.84 5.23 0.87
C TYR A 240 6.02 4.63 0.09
N GLN A 241 6.31 3.35 0.30
CA GLN A 241 7.26 2.64 -0.56
C GLN A 241 6.81 2.65 -2.03
N THR A 242 5.53 2.37 -2.28
CA THR A 242 4.97 2.34 -3.65
C THR A 242 5.13 3.70 -4.34
N ALA A 243 4.86 4.81 -3.64
CA ALA A 243 5.10 6.15 -4.15
C ALA A 243 6.57 6.38 -4.51
N GLN A 244 7.51 5.89 -3.70
CA GLN A 244 8.94 5.98 -3.99
C GLN A 244 9.34 5.10 -5.18
N LEU A 245 8.78 3.88 -5.31
CA LEU A 245 9.04 2.99 -6.44
C LEU A 245 8.58 3.63 -7.76
N ILE A 246 7.43 4.31 -7.75
CA ILE A 246 6.95 5.06 -8.93
C ILE A 246 7.94 6.17 -9.30
N PHE A 247 8.42 6.94 -8.31
CA PHE A 247 9.43 7.97 -8.57
C PHE A 247 10.72 7.37 -9.13
N ASN A 248 11.20 6.26 -8.56
CA ASN A 248 12.40 5.59 -9.04
C ASN A 248 12.24 5.06 -10.47
N ALA A 249 11.05 4.58 -10.84
CA ALA A 249 10.77 4.00 -12.16
C ALA A 249 10.58 5.05 -13.25
N THR A 250 10.08 6.24 -12.91
CA THR A 250 9.60 7.24 -13.88
C THR A 250 10.34 8.59 -13.83
N GLY A 251 11.00 8.89 -12.70
CA GLY A 251 11.51 10.22 -12.36
C GLY A 251 10.44 11.24 -11.95
N TRP A 252 9.16 10.83 -11.93
CA TRP A 252 8.01 11.71 -11.67
C TRP A 252 7.43 11.42 -10.29
N LYS A 253 6.97 12.47 -9.59
CA LYS A 253 6.22 12.30 -8.34
C LYS A 253 4.96 11.47 -8.62
N SER A 254 4.66 10.50 -7.77
CA SER A 254 3.58 9.53 -8.01
C SER A 254 2.20 10.15 -8.26
N GLY A 255 1.86 11.28 -7.64
CA GLY A 255 0.61 12.00 -7.92
C GLY A 255 0.49 12.59 -9.34
N ASN A 256 1.59 12.64 -10.09
CA ASN A 256 1.61 13.02 -11.51
C ASN A 256 1.62 11.80 -12.45
N VAL A 257 1.71 10.58 -11.90
CA VAL A 257 1.87 9.34 -12.67
C VAL A 257 0.62 8.47 -12.60
N VAL A 258 0.03 8.35 -11.40
CA VAL A 258 -1.11 7.48 -11.14
C VAL A 258 -2.20 8.22 -10.37
N ASP A 259 -3.44 7.80 -10.55
CA ASP A 259 -4.56 8.24 -9.73
C ASP A 259 -4.60 7.52 -8.36
N TYR A 260 -5.48 8.01 -7.48
CA TYR A 260 -5.63 7.48 -6.12
C TYR A 260 -6.04 5.99 -6.08
N PRO A 261 -6.99 5.51 -6.90
CA PRO A 261 -7.27 4.07 -7.01
C PRO A 261 -6.05 3.24 -7.45
N THR A 262 -5.30 3.70 -8.45
CA THR A 262 -4.17 2.95 -9.00
C THR A 262 -3.02 2.84 -7.99
N ILE A 263 -2.74 3.87 -7.18
CA ILE A 263 -1.67 3.75 -6.16
C ILE A 263 -2.03 2.74 -5.06
N TRP A 264 -3.29 2.63 -4.65
CA TRP A 264 -3.71 1.62 -3.68
C TRP A 264 -3.69 0.20 -4.26
N LYS A 265 -4.04 0.02 -5.55
CA LYS A 265 -3.88 -1.27 -6.23
C LYS A 265 -2.40 -1.68 -6.35
N LEU A 266 -1.52 -0.73 -6.66
CA LEU A 266 -0.07 -0.95 -6.63
C LEU A 266 0.45 -1.25 -5.22
N THR A 267 -0.14 -0.63 -4.20
CA THR A 267 0.19 -0.90 -2.79
C THR A 267 -0.14 -2.34 -2.42
N LEU A 268 -1.30 -2.87 -2.83
CA LEU A 268 -1.67 -4.28 -2.65
C LEU A 268 -0.74 -5.23 -3.44
N LEU A 269 -0.36 -4.86 -4.67
CA LEU A 269 0.64 -5.60 -5.45
C LEU A 269 2.00 -5.63 -4.71
N ASN A 270 2.42 -4.52 -4.13
CA ASN A 270 3.64 -4.42 -3.33
C ASN A 270 3.55 -5.28 -2.06
N TYR A 271 2.43 -5.20 -1.34
CA TYR A 271 2.18 -5.94 -0.11
C TYR A 271 2.33 -7.44 -0.31
N ASN A 272 1.79 -7.96 -1.43
CA ASN A 272 1.74 -9.39 -1.70
C ASN A 272 2.95 -9.94 -2.49
N ALA A 273 3.41 -9.20 -3.51
CA ALA A 273 4.43 -9.68 -4.45
C ALA A 273 5.75 -8.88 -4.39
N GLY A 274 5.80 -7.80 -3.63
CA GLY A 274 7.01 -7.06 -3.33
C GLY A 274 7.39 -5.97 -4.37
N PRO A 275 8.45 -5.21 -4.06
CA PRO A 275 8.77 -3.95 -4.72
C PRO A 275 9.24 -4.11 -6.17
N THR A 276 9.91 -5.23 -6.49
CA THR A 276 10.42 -5.49 -7.84
C THR A 276 9.29 -5.60 -8.87
N CYS A 277 8.18 -6.25 -8.49
CA CYS A 277 7.01 -6.37 -9.37
C CYS A 277 6.41 -5.00 -9.69
N VAL A 278 6.26 -4.15 -8.67
CA VAL A 278 5.74 -2.79 -8.83
C VAL A 278 6.67 -1.93 -9.68
N PHE A 279 7.97 -1.91 -9.37
CA PHE A 279 8.95 -1.10 -10.09
C PHE A 279 8.97 -1.45 -11.59
N ASN A 280 9.06 -2.74 -11.93
CA ASN A 280 9.10 -3.17 -13.33
C ASN A 280 7.79 -2.85 -14.05
N ALA A 281 6.63 -3.15 -13.45
CA ALA A 281 5.34 -2.88 -14.07
C ALA A 281 5.09 -1.39 -14.31
N VAL A 282 5.44 -0.53 -13.35
CA VAL A 282 5.33 0.92 -13.52
C VAL A 282 6.28 1.43 -14.59
N ARG A 283 7.56 1.01 -14.59
CA ARG A 283 8.54 1.40 -15.60
C ARG A 283 8.05 1.05 -17.01
N ASP A 284 7.58 -0.17 -17.19
CA ASP A 284 7.20 -0.69 -18.50
C ASP A 284 5.89 -0.07 -19.01
N ALA A 285 4.88 0.11 -18.13
CA ALA A 285 3.63 0.80 -18.47
C ALA A 285 3.86 2.29 -18.79
N PHE A 286 4.69 2.98 -17.99
CA PHE A 286 5.00 4.39 -18.20
C PHE A 286 5.76 4.62 -19.51
N ALA A 287 6.70 3.73 -19.83
CA ALA A 287 7.40 3.75 -21.13
C ALA A 287 6.45 3.50 -22.31
N ALA A 288 5.49 2.59 -22.16
CA ALA A 288 4.53 2.25 -23.22
C ALA A 288 3.50 3.37 -23.49
N THR A 289 3.10 4.10 -22.46
CA THR A 289 2.11 5.19 -22.55
C THR A 289 2.74 6.57 -22.78
N LEU A 290 4.06 6.69 -22.59
CA LEU A 290 4.80 7.96 -22.63
C LEU A 290 4.30 8.99 -21.60
N GLY A 291 3.78 8.54 -20.46
CA GLY A 291 3.22 9.45 -19.46
C GLY A 291 2.39 8.75 -18.38
N PRO A 292 1.45 9.48 -17.75
CA PRO A 292 0.60 8.96 -16.69
C PRO A 292 -0.10 7.65 -17.10
N ILE A 293 -0.19 6.72 -16.15
CA ILE A 293 -0.71 5.37 -16.34
C ILE A 293 -1.91 5.12 -15.44
N LYS A 294 -2.85 4.31 -15.94
CA LYS A 294 -3.97 3.75 -15.15
C LYS A 294 -3.69 2.29 -14.84
N TRP A 295 -4.45 1.73 -13.91
CA TRP A 295 -4.33 0.32 -13.52
C TRP A 295 -4.39 -0.66 -14.71
N SER A 296 -5.19 -0.40 -15.74
CA SER A 296 -5.26 -1.28 -16.93
C SER A 296 -3.94 -1.36 -17.70
N ASP A 297 -3.17 -0.27 -17.72
CA ASP A 297 -1.89 -0.22 -18.44
C ASP A 297 -0.84 -1.03 -17.66
N ILE A 298 -0.88 -0.96 -16.34
CA ILE A 298 -0.06 -1.77 -15.43
C ILE A 298 -0.42 -3.25 -15.57
N ALA A 299 -1.70 -3.59 -15.49
CA ALA A 299 -2.18 -4.97 -15.58
C ALA A 299 -1.80 -5.63 -16.92
N TYR A 300 -1.67 -4.84 -17.99
CA TYR A 300 -1.27 -5.33 -19.31
C TYR A 300 0.22 -5.75 -19.37
N VAL A 301 1.09 -5.12 -18.59
CA VAL A 301 2.55 -5.35 -18.66
C VAL A 301 3.10 -6.25 -17.55
N VAL A 302 2.33 -6.49 -16.47
CA VAL A 302 2.76 -7.38 -15.39
C VAL A 302 3.01 -8.79 -15.95
N GLY A 303 4.24 -9.28 -15.78
CA GLY A 303 4.66 -10.61 -16.21
C GLY A 303 5.36 -11.40 -15.10
N GLY A 304 5.44 -12.72 -15.29
CA GLY A 304 6.03 -13.66 -14.35
C GLY A 304 5.08 -14.09 -13.23
N ASP A 305 5.17 -15.37 -12.84
CA ASP A 305 4.18 -16.03 -11.97
C ASP A 305 3.97 -15.31 -10.64
N GLN A 306 5.06 -14.84 -10.00
CA GLN A 306 4.98 -14.14 -8.71
C GLN A 306 4.26 -12.79 -8.82
N CYS A 307 4.57 -11.99 -9.86
CA CYS A 307 3.92 -10.69 -10.04
C CYS A 307 2.47 -10.84 -10.51
N LEU A 308 2.16 -11.88 -11.31
CA LEU A 308 0.78 -12.21 -11.69
C LEU A 308 -0.07 -12.66 -10.50
N ARG A 309 0.51 -13.37 -9.52
CA ARG A 309 -0.15 -13.67 -8.25
C ARG A 309 -0.49 -12.39 -7.48
N GLY A 310 0.46 -11.46 -7.37
CA GLY A 310 0.21 -10.17 -6.72
C GLY A 310 -0.82 -9.30 -7.45
N LEU A 311 -0.83 -9.33 -8.80
CA LEU A 311 -1.85 -8.66 -9.60
C LEU A 311 -3.24 -9.25 -9.32
N THR A 312 -3.33 -10.59 -9.28
CA THR A 312 -4.56 -11.31 -8.94
C THR A 312 -5.04 -10.95 -7.54
N TYR A 313 -4.14 -10.89 -6.57
CA TYR A 313 -4.43 -10.48 -5.21
C TYR A 313 -5.00 -9.05 -5.13
N ALA A 314 -4.35 -8.08 -5.77
CA ALA A 314 -4.82 -6.69 -5.82
C ALA A 314 -6.21 -6.59 -6.46
N ASN A 315 -6.43 -7.30 -7.57
CA ASN A 315 -7.72 -7.36 -8.23
C ASN A 315 -8.80 -8.04 -7.39
N GLN A 316 -8.47 -9.11 -6.66
CA GLN A 316 -9.42 -9.82 -5.80
C GLN A 316 -9.91 -8.95 -4.63
N ILE A 317 -9.01 -8.18 -4.01
CA ILE A 317 -9.36 -7.26 -2.91
C ILE A 317 -10.18 -6.07 -3.42
N THR A 318 -9.86 -5.56 -4.62
CA THR A 318 -10.55 -4.40 -5.21
C THR A 318 -11.72 -4.76 -6.11
N HIS A 319 -12.05 -6.05 -6.23
CA HIS A 319 -13.25 -6.50 -6.95
C HIS A 319 -14.51 -6.14 -6.16
N LYS A 320 -15.61 -5.90 -6.87
CA LYS A 320 -16.93 -5.68 -6.24
C LYS A 320 -17.39 -6.98 -5.58
N TYR A 321 -17.17 -7.07 -4.28
CA TYR A 321 -17.57 -8.22 -3.48
C TYR A 321 -18.75 -7.90 -2.57
N PHE A 322 -18.72 -6.73 -1.94
CA PHE A 322 -19.82 -6.18 -1.16
C PHE A 322 -20.48 -5.04 -1.93
N ASP A 323 -21.74 -4.77 -1.61
CA ASP A 323 -22.47 -3.62 -2.15
C ASP A 323 -22.08 -2.34 -1.41
N PHE A 324 -20.82 -1.94 -1.57
CA PHE A 324 -20.36 -0.61 -1.19
C PHE A 324 -20.37 0.33 -2.42
N PRO A 325 -20.61 1.64 -2.22
CA PRO A 325 -21.34 2.18 -1.07
C PRO A 325 -22.75 1.51 -0.98
N PRO A 326 -23.31 1.35 0.22
CA PRO A 326 -24.66 0.78 0.38
C PRO A 326 -25.66 1.53 -0.49
N THR A 327 -26.57 0.80 -1.15
CA THR A 327 -27.72 1.43 -1.82
C THR A 327 -28.68 1.94 -0.75
N ASN A 328 -28.93 3.25 -0.74
CA ASN A 328 -29.93 3.89 0.12
C ASN A 328 -31.32 3.27 0.00
#